data_AF-A0A4R4WWU7-F1
#
_entry.id   AF-A0A4R4WWU7-F1
#
_cell.length_a   1.000
_cell.length_b   1.000
_cell.length_c   1.000
_cell.angle_alpha   90.00
_cell.angle_beta   90.00
_cell.angle_gamma   90.00
#
_symmetry.space_group_name_H-M   'P 1'
#
loop_
_entity.id
_entity.type
_entity.pdbx_description
1 polymer ?
#
loop_
_entity_poly.entity_id
_entity_poly.type
_entity_poly.pdbx_seq_one_letter_code
_entity_poly.pdbx_strand_id
1 'polypeptide(L)'
;MAKEDVSEAVQSALADLEHAFDAAREAINAEPDHDRAYVGATELVETLRRLFEASGDQRAMSAARIFEREQLSLAGLADRISVSKARAAQLMKTAKDASDRHGSAKEAS
;
A
#
# COMPACT_ATOMS: atom_id res chain seq x y z
N MET A 1 -22.36 2.91 -13.37
CA MET A 1 -21.52 2.77 -12.17
C MET A 1 -20.44 3.83 -12.30
N ALA A 2 -20.54 4.94 -11.57
CA ALA A 2 -19.55 6.00 -11.67
C ALA A 2 -18.23 5.42 -11.13
N LYS A 3 -17.15 5.48 -11.93
CA LYS A 3 -15.82 5.37 -11.33
C LYS A 3 -15.76 6.54 -10.35
N GLU A 4 -15.68 6.26 -9.06
CA GLU A 4 -15.29 7.29 -8.10
C GLU A 4 -13.92 7.75 -8.59
N ASP A 5 -13.87 8.92 -9.24
CA ASP A 5 -12.63 9.46 -9.76
C ASP A 5 -11.69 9.64 -8.57
N VAL A 6 -10.58 8.91 -8.62
CA VAL A 6 -9.48 9.08 -7.69
C VAL A 6 -9.10 10.56 -7.73
N SER A 7 -9.05 11.22 -6.58
CA SER A 7 -8.72 12.66 -6.50
C SER A 7 -7.49 12.99 -7.35
N GLU A 8 -7.53 14.12 -8.06
CA GLU A 8 -6.39 14.62 -8.86
C GLU A 8 -5.09 14.65 -8.04
N ALA A 9 -5.18 15.00 -6.75
CA ALA A 9 -4.04 14.99 -5.84
C ALA A 9 -3.45 13.58 -5.65
N VAL A 10 -4.29 12.55 -5.58
CA VAL A 10 -3.84 11.15 -5.47
C VAL A 10 -3.25 10.69 -6.79
N GLN A 11 -3.84 11.07 -7.93
CA GLN A 11 -3.28 10.75 -9.25
C GLN A 11 -1.90 11.39 -9.45
N SER A 12 -1.75 12.67 -9.09
CA SER A 12 -0.46 13.37 -9.13
C SER A 12 0.58 12.68 -8.25
N ALA A 13 0.23 12.33 -7.00
CA ALA A 13 1.16 11.64 -6.10
C ALA A 13 1.57 10.25 -6.61
N LEU A 14 0.69 9.54 -7.32
CA LEU A 14 1.02 8.27 -7.96
C LEU A 14 1.98 8.47 -9.14
N ALA A 15 1.76 9.51 -9.96
CA ALA A 15 2.68 9.87 -11.04
C ALA A 15 4.07 10.23 -10.49
N ASP A 16 4.15 10.96 -9.38
CA ASP A 16 5.42 11.27 -8.72
C ASP A 16 6.16 10.02 -8.24
N LEU A 17 5.44 9.00 -7.74
CA LEU A 17 6.03 7.71 -7.37
C LEU A 17 6.57 6.95 -8.58
N GLU A 18 5.86 6.95 -9.71
CA GLU A 18 6.31 6.35 -10.96
C GLU A 18 7.57 7.04 -11.48
N HIS A 19 7.59 8.38 -11.47
CA HIS A 19 8.77 9.16 -11.84
C HIS A 19 9.97 8.90 -10.93
N ALA A 20 9.76 8.80 -9.62
CA ALA A 20 10.83 8.48 -8.67
C ALA A 20 11.42 7.08 -8.92
N PHE A 21 10.58 6.10 -9.28
CA PHE A 21 11.03 4.76 -9.64
C PHE A 21 11.89 4.76 -10.91
N ASP A 22 11.46 5.47 -11.95
CA ASP A 22 12.24 5.59 -13.19
C ASP A 22 13.57 6.32 -12.95
N ALA A 23 13.57 7.42 -12.18
CA ALA A 23 14.79 8.13 -11.80
C ALA A 23 15.78 7.24 -11.03
N ALA A 24 15.29 6.39 -10.11
CA ALA A 24 16.13 5.44 -9.40
C ALA A 24 16.77 4.42 -10.35
N ARG A 25 16.01 3.90 -11.32
CA ARG A 25 16.53 2.96 -12.32
C ARG A 25 17.58 3.60 -13.22
N GLU A 26 17.35 4.83 -13.68
CA GLU A 26 18.32 5.57 -14.47
C GLU A 26 19.62 5.80 -13.70
N ALA A 27 19.53 6.22 -12.44
CA ALA A 27 20.70 6.43 -11.58
C ALA A 27 21.50 5.13 -11.37
N ILE A 28 20.83 4.01 -11.12
CA ILE A 28 21.47 2.70 -10.96
C ILE A 28 22.16 2.26 -12.27
N ASN A 29 21.51 2.46 -13.42
CA ASN A 29 22.08 2.08 -14.71
C ASN A 29 23.24 2.98 -15.15
N ALA A 30 23.28 4.22 -14.68
CA ALA A 30 24.34 5.17 -14.96
C ALA A 30 25.57 5.01 -14.04
N GLU A 31 25.46 4.23 -12.95
CA GLU A 31 26.54 3.99 -12.01
C GLU A 31 27.68 3.18 -12.66
N PRO A 32 28.90 3.74 -12.79
CA PRO A 32 30.03 3.03 -13.42
C PRO A 32 30.56 1.86 -12.60
N ASP A 33 30.42 1.90 -11.27
CA ASP A 33 30.85 0.83 -10.38
C ASP A 33 29.76 -0.25 -10.24
N HIS A 34 30.01 -1.43 -10.81
CA HIS A 34 29.06 -2.54 -10.81
C HIS A 34 28.63 -2.99 -9.41
N ASP A 35 29.52 -2.93 -8.42
CA ASP A 35 29.18 -3.31 -7.04
C ASP A 35 28.22 -2.30 -6.43
N ARG A 36 28.45 -1.00 -6.68
CA ARG A 36 27.55 0.08 -6.24
C ARG A 36 26.20 0.02 -6.94
N ALA A 37 26.17 -0.28 -8.24
CA ALA A 37 24.94 -0.46 -9.00
C ALA A 37 24.11 -1.63 -8.43
N TYR A 38 24.75 -2.75 -8.08
CA TYR A 38 24.09 -3.89 -7.44
C TYR A 38 23.51 -3.56 -6.06
N VAL A 39 24.27 -2.83 -5.23
CA VAL A 39 23.77 -2.35 -3.92
C VAL A 39 22.57 -1.42 -4.11
N GLY A 40 22.64 -0.48 -5.05
CA GLY A 40 21.52 0.42 -5.37
C GLY A 40 20.26 -0.33 -5.84
N ALA A 41 20.42 -1.36 -6.68
CA ALA A 41 19.31 -2.23 -7.09
C ALA A 41 18.71 -3.00 -5.91
N THR A 42 19.53 -3.46 -4.97
CA THR A 42 19.07 -4.14 -3.76
C THR A 42 18.25 -3.20 -2.87
N GLU A 43 18.74 -1.98 -2.65
CA GLU A 43 18.02 -0.96 -1.87
C GLU A 43 16.69 -0.55 -2.52
N LEU A 44 16.65 -0.50 -3.85
CA LEU A 44 15.40 -0.25 -4.59
C LEU A 44 14.37 -1.36 -4.33
N VAL A 45 14.77 -2.63 -4.38
CA VAL A 45 13.88 -3.78 -4.10
C VAL A 45 13.33 -3.71 -2.67
N GLU A 46 14.19 -3.46 -1.69
CA GLU A 46 13.78 -3.37 -0.28
C GLU A 46 12.84 -2.18 -0.04
N THR A 47 13.08 -1.06 -0.72
CA THR A 47 12.20 0.12 -0.67
C THR A 47 10.82 -0.19 -1.25
N LEU A 48 10.77 -0.80 -2.43
CA LEU A 48 9.50 -1.18 -3.07
C LEU A 48 8.72 -2.20 -2.24
N ARG A 49 9.41 -3.12 -1.57
CA ARG A 49 8.78 -4.06 -0.64
C ARG A 49 8.09 -3.35 0.51
N ARG A 50 8.76 -2.39 1.16
CA ARG A 50 8.16 -1.57 2.23
C ARG A 50 6.95 -0.78 1.74
N LEU A 51 7.04 -0.17 0.55
CA LEU A 51 5.93 0.56 -0.05
C LEU A 51 4.75 -0.35 -0.37
N PHE A 52 5.01 -1.55 -0.91
CA PHE A 52 3.99 -2.54 -1.18
C PHE A 52 3.25 -2.97 0.09
N GLU A 53 3.99 -3.31 1.14
CA GLU A 53 3.42 -3.68 2.45
C GLU A 53 2.56 -2.54 3.03
N ALA A 54 3.08 -1.31 3.04
CA ALA A 54 2.33 -0.14 3.50
C ALA A 54 1.07 0.15 2.68
N SER A 55 1.12 -0.03 1.35
CA SER A 55 -0.05 0.13 0.47
C SER A 55 -1.12 -0.94 0.72
N GLY A 56 -0.69 -2.17 1.04
CA GLY A 56 -1.58 -3.27 1.43
C GLY A 56 -2.31 -2.98 2.74
N ASP A 57 -1.57 -2.46 3.73
CA ASP A 57 -2.14 -2.01 5.00
C ASP A 57 -3.13 -0.85 4.79
N GLN A 58 -2.80 0.14 3.96
CA GLN A 58 -3.70 1.26 3.64
C GLN A 58 -5.01 0.79 3.01
N ARG A 59 -4.94 -0.17 2.08
CA ARG A 59 -6.13 -0.78 1.48
C ARG A 59 -6.97 -1.53 2.53
N ALA A 60 -6.32 -2.27 3.42
CA ALA A 60 -6.98 -3.00 4.50
C ALA A 60 -7.70 -2.04 5.47
N MET A 61 -7.02 -0.97 5.91
CA MET A 61 -7.61 0.06 6.77
C MET A 61 -8.79 0.76 6.09
N SER A 62 -8.70 1.05 4.80
CA SER A 62 -9.80 1.64 4.05
C SER A 62 -11.02 0.72 3.99
N ALA A 63 -10.81 -0.59 3.79
CA ALA A 63 -11.88 -1.58 3.85
C ALA A 63 -12.51 -1.68 5.25
N ALA A 64 -11.70 -1.59 6.31
CA ALA A 64 -12.20 -1.62 7.69
C ALA A 64 -13.06 -0.40 8.01
N ARG A 65 -12.66 0.79 7.55
CA ARG A 65 -13.49 2.01 7.68
C ARG A 65 -14.84 1.88 6.98
N ILE A 66 -14.88 1.28 5.79
CA ILE A 66 -16.14 1.01 5.08
C ILE A 66 -16.99 0.04 5.90
N PHE A 67 -16.40 -1.07 6.35
CA PHE A 67 -17.06 -2.08 7.17
C PHE A 67 -17.72 -1.50 8.42
N GLU A 68 -16.99 -0.68 9.18
CA GLU A 68 -17.46 -0.05 10.41
C GLU A 68 -18.52 1.03 10.15
N ARG A 69 -18.28 1.92 9.18
CA ARG A 69 -19.18 3.03 8.87
C ARG A 69 -20.52 2.58 8.32
N GLU A 70 -20.50 1.54 7.47
CA GLU A 70 -21.69 0.99 6.83
C GLU A 70 -22.31 -0.18 7.63
N GLN A 71 -21.71 -0.56 8.77
CA GLN A 71 -22.14 -1.68 9.63
C GLN A 71 -22.38 -2.98 8.84
N LEU A 72 -21.50 -3.27 7.88
CA LEU A 72 -21.68 -4.39 6.96
C LEU A 72 -21.41 -5.73 7.65
N SER A 73 -22.01 -6.78 7.12
CA SER A 73 -21.48 -8.14 7.34
C SER A 73 -20.24 -8.37 6.49
N LEU A 74 -19.44 -9.41 6.80
CA LEU A 74 -18.30 -9.77 5.94
C LEU A 74 -18.70 -10.09 4.49
N ALA A 75 -19.91 -10.63 4.28
CA ALA A 75 -20.45 -10.86 2.94
C ALA A 75 -20.83 -9.53 2.27
N GLY A 76 -21.50 -8.63 3.00
CA GLY A 76 -21.84 -7.30 2.49
C GLY A 76 -20.62 -6.47 2.14
N LEU A 77 -19.54 -6.56 2.92
CA LEU A 77 -18.26 -5.92 2.58
C LEU A 77 -17.65 -6.51 1.32
N ALA A 78 -17.64 -7.84 1.20
CA ALA A 78 -17.09 -8.54 0.04
C ALA A 78 -17.79 -8.10 -1.25
N ASP A 79 -19.11 -8.01 -1.23
CA ASP A 79 -19.90 -7.50 -2.35
C ASP A 79 -19.60 -6.01 -2.61
N ARG A 80 -19.56 -5.18 -1.55
CA ARG A 80 -19.33 -3.72 -1.62
C ARG A 80 -18.01 -3.33 -2.28
N ILE A 81 -16.95 -4.10 -2.02
CA ILE A 81 -15.60 -3.84 -2.58
C ILE A 81 -15.22 -4.82 -3.71
N SER A 82 -16.18 -5.62 -4.18
CA SER A 82 -16.02 -6.57 -5.31
C SER A 82 -14.86 -7.56 -5.13
N VAL A 83 -14.80 -8.20 -3.95
CA VAL A 83 -13.82 -9.26 -3.65
C VAL A 83 -14.51 -10.50 -3.07
N SER A 84 -13.79 -11.62 -2.95
CA SER A 84 -14.33 -12.78 -2.26
C SER A 84 -14.46 -12.56 -0.75
N LYS A 85 -15.39 -13.26 -0.10
CA LYS A 85 -15.56 -13.22 1.37
C LYS A 85 -14.26 -13.57 2.12
N ALA A 86 -13.49 -14.53 1.60
CA ALA A 86 -12.18 -14.88 2.15
C ALA A 86 -11.19 -13.70 2.06
N ARG A 87 -11.18 -12.99 0.93
CA ARG A 87 -10.32 -11.80 0.77
C ARG A 87 -10.75 -10.65 1.67
N ALA A 88 -12.06 -10.43 1.82
CA ALA A 88 -12.59 -9.45 2.77
C ALA A 88 -12.18 -9.76 4.21
N ALA A 89 -12.29 -11.02 4.64
CA ALA A 89 -11.83 -11.46 5.96
C ALA A 89 -10.31 -11.24 6.15
N GLN A 90 -9.51 -11.53 5.12
CA GLN A 90 -8.07 -11.29 5.16
C GLN A 90 -7.76 -9.79 5.29
N LEU A 91 -8.50 -8.91 4.62
CA LEU A 91 -8.34 -7.46 4.76
C LEU A 91 -8.68 -7.00 6.18
N MET A 92 -9.73 -7.53 6.81
CA MET A 92 -10.06 -7.20 8.20
C MET A 92 -8.97 -7.64 9.17
N LYS A 93 -8.41 -8.84 8.96
CA LYS A 93 -7.27 -9.31 9.74
C LYS A 93 -6.05 -8.41 9.57
N THR A 94 -5.67 -8.10 8.33
CA THR A 94 -4.54 -7.21 8.03
C THR A 94 -4.74 -5.81 8.63
N ALA A 95 -5.96 -5.26 8.58
CA ALA A 95 -6.26 -3.96 9.17
C ALA A 95 -6.07 -3.96 10.69
N LYS A 96 -6.51 -5.03 11.36
CA LYS A 96 -6.31 -5.23 12.79
C LYS A 96 -4.82 -5.33 13.14
N ASP A 97 -4.09 -6.19 12.44
CA ASP A 97 -2.64 -6.38 12.66
C ASP A 97 -1.87 -5.07 12.44
N ALA A 98 -2.25 -4.27 11.44
CA ALA A 98 -1.64 -2.96 11.15
C ALA A 98 -1.96 -1.90 12.23
N SER A 99 -3.19 -1.92 12.78
CA SER A 99 -3.59 -1.06 13.89
C SER A 99 -2.79 -1.38 15.16
N ASP A 100 -2.60 -2.67 15.47
CA ASP A 100 -1.85 -3.11 16.64
C ASP A 100 -0.36 -2.69 16.56
N ARG A 101 0.24 -2.74 15.35
CA ARG A 101 1.58 -2.20 15.08
C ARG A 101 1.69 -0.68 15.29
N HIS A 102 0.66 0.08 14.89
CA HIS A 102 0.65 1.54 15.10
C HIS A 102 0.40 1.94 16.56
N GLY A 103 -0.44 1.19 17.29
CA GLY A 103 -0.70 1.42 18.71
C GLY A 103 0.55 1.21 19.57
N SER A 104 1.26 0.11 19.33
CA SER A 104 2.51 -0.23 20.05
C SER A 104 3.67 0.75 19.77
N ALA A 105 3.75 1.32 18.57
CA ALA A 105 4.78 2.33 18.26
C ALA A 105 4.56 3.67 18.98
N LYS A 106 3.29 4.01 19.30
CA LYS A 106 2.93 5.28 19.97
C LYS A 106 3.12 5.24 21.49
N GLU A 107 3.14 4.04 22.09
CA GLU A 107 3.39 3.84 23.52
C GLU A 107 4.88 3.79 23.89
N ALA A 108 5.77 3.65 22.89
CA ALA A 108 7.21 3.55 23.06
C ALA A 108 7.99 4.85 22.76
N SER A 109 7.30 5.95 22.42
CA SER A 109 7.86 7.30 22.21
C SER A 109 7.40 8.27 23.29
#